data_AF-A0A7Y2JU29-F1
#
_entry.id   AF-A0A7Y2JU29-F1
#
_cell.length_a   1.000
_cell.length_b   1.000
_cell.length_c   1.000
_cell.angle_alpha   90.00
_cell.angle_beta   90.00
_cell.angle_gamma   90.00
#
_symmetry.space_group_name_H-M   'P 1'
#
loop_
_entity.id
_entity.type
_entity.pdbx_description
1 polymer ?
#
loop_
_entity_poly.entity_id
_entity_poly.type
_entity_poly.pdbx_seq_one_letter_code
_entity_poly.pdbx_strand_id
1 'polypeptide(L)'
;MWAALVALGALACQNDDATGPNADTPAILVGAGDIAVCGDPADEATALLLDGIPGTIFTTGDNAYEDGTAQEFADCYEPTWGRHRSRTRPSPGNHDYHTPGASGYFDYFGTSAGDPAQGYYSYDLGAWHVVAINSNIDVSANSPQLQWLTADLAANPSACTAAYWHHPRFSS
;
A
#
# COMPACT_ATOMS: atom_id res chain seq x y z
N MET A 1 -20.26 -10.26 0.00
CA MET A 1 -19.80 -9.95 1.38
C MET A 1 -18.30 -10.02 1.29
N TRP A 2 -17.67 -8.95 0.81
CA TRP A 2 -16.22 -8.84 0.69
C TRP A 2 -15.73 -8.38 2.05
N ALA A 3 -14.89 -9.17 2.70
CA ALA A 3 -14.39 -8.85 4.03
C ALA A 3 -13.04 -8.17 3.88
N ALA A 4 -12.95 -6.90 4.27
CA ALA A 4 -11.68 -6.22 4.43
C ALA A 4 -10.85 -6.97 5.49
N LEU A 5 -9.72 -7.55 5.07
CA LEU A 5 -8.80 -8.24 5.96
C LEU A 5 -7.76 -7.25 6.48
N VAL A 6 -7.83 -6.89 7.76
CA VAL A 6 -6.77 -6.13 8.42
C VAL A 6 -5.64 -7.09 8.77
N ALA A 7 -4.52 -6.99 8.05
CA ALA A 7 -3.30 -7.70 8.38
C ALA A 7 -2.47 -6.84 9.36
N LEU A 8 -2.37 -7.31 10.60
CA LEU A 8 -1.50 -6.73 11.62
C LEU A 8 -0.13 -7.42 11.58
N GLY A 9 0.87 -6.78 10.98
CA GLY A 9 2.25 -7.25 10.98
C GLY A 9 3.12 -6.44 11.95
N ALA A 10 3.50 -7.02 13.08
CA ALA A 10 4.71 -6.58 13.78
C ALA A 10 5.89 -7.29 13.08
N LEU A 11 6.53 -6.62 12.13
CA LEU A 11 7.63 -7.20 11.39
C LEU A 11 8.94 -6.98 12.16
N ALA A 12 9.29 -7.95 13.01
CA ALA A 12 10.63 -8.02 13.60
C ALA A 12 11.56 -8.75 12.62
N CYS A 13 12.52 -8.03 12.05
CA CYS A 13 13.64 -8.62 11.32
C CYS A 13 14.90 -7.87 11.71
N GLN A 14 15.92 -8.64 12.08
CA GLN A 14 17.22 -8.13 12.53
C GLN A 14 18.20 -8.34 11.39
N ASN A 15 18.74 -7.23 10.88
CA ASN A 15 19.90 -7.23 10.02
C ASN A 15 21.11 -6.92 10.90
N ASP A 16 21.99 -7.89 11.13
CA ASP A 16 23.24 -7.69 11.90
C ASP A 16 24.17 -6.63 11.24
N ASP A 17 23.93 -6.29 9.97
CA ASP A 17 24.68 -5.31 9.17
C ASP A 17 23.98 -3.93 9.00
N ALA A 18 22.78 -3.72 9.55
CA ALA A 18 22.05 -2.44 9.39
C ALA A 18 22.70 -1.31 10.22
N THR A 19 23.64 -0.58 9.63
CA THR A 19 24.35 0.55 10.26
C THR A 19 23.59 1.90 10.18
N GLY A 20 22.27 1.85 9.99
CA GLY A 20 21.41 3.04 9.92
C GLY A 20 20.91 3.52 11.30
N PRO A 21 20.59 4.81 11.47
CA PRO A 21 20.21 5.41 12.78
C PRO A 21 18.92 4.85 13.41
N ASN A 22 18.22 3.90 12.76
CA ASN A 22 16.94 3.35 13.20
C ASN A 22 16.89 1.80 13.21
N ALA A 23 18.03 1.10 13.11
CA ALA A 23 18.06 -0.37 13.00
C ALA A 23 17.47 -1.11 14.23
N ASP A 24 17.48 -0.48 15.40
CA ASP A 24 17.05 -1.10 16.67
C ASP A 24 15.58 -0.86 17.03
N THR A 25 14.83 -0.05 16.26
CA THR A 25 13.40 0.20 16.55
C THR A 25 12.51 -0.73 15.73
N PRO A 26 11.63 -1.54 16.36
CA PRO A 26 10.70 -2.42 15.64
C PRO A 26 9.84 -1.64 14.65
N ALA A 27 9.80 -2.10 13.40
CA ALA A 27 8.92 -1.58 12.37
C ALA A 27 7.50 -2.13 12.53
N ILE A 28 6.50 -1.24 12.52
CA ILE A 28 5.08 -1.62 12.47
C ILE A 28 4.55 -1.25 11.09
N LEU A 29 4.07 -2.27 10.37
CA LEU A 29 3.44 -2.16 9.07
C LEU A 29 2.09 -2.87 9.15
N VAL A 30 1.01 -2.11 9.07
CA VAL A 30 -0.38 -2.59 9.20
C VAL A 30 -1.18 -2.18 7.98
N GLY A 31 -2.13 -2.98 7.52
CA GLY A 31 -2.86 -2.63 6.32
C GLY A 31 -4.04 -3.51 6.01
N ALA A 32 -4.82 -3.06 5.04
CA ALA A 32 -5.92 -3.79 4.42
C ALA A 32 -6.04 -3.37 2.95
N GLY A 33 -6.73 -4.16 2.14
CA GLY A 33 -7.24 -3.76 0.83
C GLY A 33 -8.73 -3.99 0.78
N ASP A 34 -9.33 -3.62 -0.35
CA ASP A 34 -10.77 -3.77 -0.57
C ASP A 34 -11.55 -3.00 0.52
N ILE A 35 -11.24 -1.71 0.62
CA ILE A 35 -11.70 -0.81 1.68
C ILE A 35 -12.41 0.43 1.11
N ALA A 36 -13.08 1.16 1.99
CA ALA A 36 -13.82 2.39 1.70
C ALA A 36 -14.94 2.19 0.67
N VAL A 37 -15.80 1.21 0.96
CA VAL A 37 -17.13 1.08 0.35
C VAL A 37 -18.06 2.11 0.99
N CYS A 38 -18.59 3.01 0.17
CA CYS A 38 -19.43 4.10 0.65
C CYS A 38 -20.62 3.60 1.49
N GLY A 39 -20.68 4.04 2.75
CA GLY A 39 -21.76 3.68 3.67
C GLY A 39 -21.64 2.29 4.32
N ASP A 40 -20.54 1.55 4.10
CA ASP A 40 -20.27 0.32 4.86
C ASP A 40 -19.71 0.66 6.25
N PRO A 41 -20.39 0.31 7.36
CA PRO A 41 -19.88 0.55 8.70
C PRO A 41 -18.59 -0.21 9.02
N ALA A 42 -18.25 -1.26 8.26
CA ALA A 42 -16.99 -2.00 8.44
C ALA A 42 -15.76 -1.14 8.12
N ASP A 43 -15.87 -0.18 7.20
CA ASP A 43 -14.76 0.70 6.85
C ASP A 43 -14.38 1.64 7.98
N GLU A 44 -15.38 2.23 8.65
CA GLU A 44 -15.12 3.02 9.85
C GLU A 44 -14.61 2.13 10.99
N ALA A 45 -15.18 0.93 11.18
CA ALA A 45 -14.74 0.01 12.21
C ALA A 45 -13.26 -0.40 12.05
N THR A 46 -12.81 -0.65 10.83
CA THR A 46 -11.40 -0.98 10.54
C THR A 46 -10.49 0.24 10.63
N ALA A 47 -10.93 1.42 10.19
CA ALA A 47 -10.21 2.67 10.37
C ALA A 47 -10.02 3.03 11.86
N LEU A 48 -10.99 2.71 12.74
CA LEU A 48 -10.89 2.93 14.19
C LEU A 48 -9.81 2.06 14.84
N LEU A 49 -9.55 0.85 14.32
CA LEU A 49 -8.43 0.02 14.82
C LEU A 49 -7.10 0.75 14.62
N LEU A 50 -6.95 1.45 13.51
CA LEU A 50 -5.74 2.15 13.14
C LEU A 50 -5.46 3.36 14.05
N ASP A 51 -6.46 3.94 14.70
CA ASP A 51 -6.27 5.03 15.69
C ASP A 51 -5.38 4.60 16.87
N GLY A 52 -5.41 3.31 17.23
CA GLY A 52 -4.60 2.72 18.29
C GLY A 52 -3.32 2.04 17.82
N ILE A 53 -3.10 1.89 16.51
CA ILE A 53 -1.96 1.17 15.94
C ILE A 53 -0.97 2.17 15.32
N PRO A 54 0.19 2.43 15.97
CA PRO A 54 1.21 3.33 15.43
C PRO A 54 1.93 2.70 14.23
N GLY A 55 2.75 3.50 13.54
CA GLY A 55 3.56 3.03 12.41
C GLY A 55 2.94 3.31 11.04
N THR A 56 3.45 2.62 10.03
CA THR A 56 3.09 2.84 8.62
C THR A 56 1.87 2.00 8.26
N ILE A 57 0.93 2.62 7.55
CA ILE A 57 -0.20 1.92 6.96
C ILE A 57 0.15 1.55 5.53
N PHE A 58 -0.13 0.31 5.10
CA PHE A 58 -0.20 -0.03 3.68
C PHE A 58 -1.63 -0.31 3.25
N THR A 59 -1.91 -0.11 1.96
CA THR A 59 -3.14 -0.61 1.36
C THR A 59 -2.85 -1.48 0.15
N THR A 60 -3.58 -2.57 -0.01
CA THR A 60 -3.39 -3.55 -1.10
C THR A 60 -4.36 -3.30 -2.26
N GLY A 61 -4.64 -2.05 -2.60
CA GLY A 61 -5.53 -1.70 -3.71
C GLY A 61 -7.01 -1.68 -3.37
N ASP A 62 -7.78 -1.17 -4.32
CA ASP A 62 -9.21 -0.90 -4.23
C ASP A 62 -9.51 -0.02 -3.02
N ASN A 63 -9.05 1.22 -3.15
CA ASN A 63 -8.97 2.16 -2.04
C ASN A 63 -10.21 3.04 -1.92
N ALA A 64 -11.10 3.06 -2.91
CA ALA A 64 -12.40 3.71 -2.82
C ALA A 64 -13.32 3.07 -3.86
N TYR A 65 -14.41 2.46 -3.40
CA TYR A 65 -15.38 1.81 -4.28
C TYR A 65 -16.45 2.79 -4.77
N GLU A 66 -17.03 2.58 -5.94
CA GLU A 66 -16.78 1.46 -6.86
C GLU A 66 -15.69 1.75 -7.90
N ASP A 67 -15.49 3.01 -8.30
CA ASP A 67 -14.71 3.31 -9.51
C ASP A 67 -13.42 4.11 -9.23
N GLY A 68 -13.01 4.24 -7.96
CA GLY A 68 -11.81 4.99 -7.58
C GLY A 68 -11.85 6.46 -8.00
N THR A 69 -13.04 7.05 -8.10
CA THR A 69 -13.22 8.45 -8.52
C THR A 69 -12.79 9.42 -7.42
N ALA A 70 -12.46 10.65 -7.79
CA ALA A 70 -12.16 11.70 -6.83
C ALA A 70 -13.32 11.95 -5.84
N GLN A 71 -14.58 11.75 -6.28
CA GLN A 71 -15.75 11.88 -5.41
C GLN A 71 -15.81 10.73 -4.40
N GLU A 72 -15.55 9.49 -4.80
CA GLU A 72 -15.54 8.33 -3.88
C GLU A 72 -14.39 8.43 -2.86
N PHE A 73 -13.21 8.92 -3.28
CA PHE A 73 -12.16 9.25 -2.33
C PHE A 73 -12.59 10.33 -1.32
N ALA A 74 -13.32 11.37 -1.76
CA ALA A 74 -13.79 12.44 -0.89
C ALA A 74 -14.94 12.01 0.05
N ASP A 75 -15.84 11.15 -0.42
CA ASP A 75 -17.06 10.78 0.30
C ASP A 75 -16.93 9.49 1.11
N CYS A 76 -15.96 8.63 0.78
CA CYS A 76 -15.91 7.25 1.30
C CYS A 76 -14.58 6.93 1.99
N TYR A 77 -13.44 7.21 1.34
CA TYR A 77 -12.13 7.03 1.98
C TYR A 77 -11.82 8.15 2.98
N GLU A 78 -11.94 9.42 2.56
CA GLU A 78 -11.57 10.58 3.39
C GLU A 78 -12.26 10.58 4.77
N PRO A 79 -13.58 10.31 4.88
CA PRO A 79 -14.26 10.31 6.18
C PRO A 79 -13.87 9.15 7.10
N THR A 80 -13.34 8.07 6.55
CA THR A 80 -12.97 6.86 7.29
C THR A 80 -11.44 6.76 7.41
N TRP A 81 -10.80 6.05 6.48
CA TRP A 81 -9.35 5.81 6.45
C TRP A 81 -8.52 7.09 6.21
N GLY A 82 -9.10 8.15 5.64
CA GLY A 82 -8.43 9.39 5.27
C GLY A 82 -7.72 10.10 6.41
N ARG A 83 -8.22 9.98 7.64
CA ARG A 83 -7.53 10.51 8.84
C ARG A 83 -6.13 9.94 9.06
N HIS A 84 -5.82 8.80 8.45
CA HIS A 84 -4.50 8.16 8.48
C HIS A 84 -3.65 8.39 7.23
N ARG A 85 -4.15 9.12 6.23
CA ARG A 85 -3.53 9.32 4.91
C ARG A 85 -2.06 9.75 4.98
N SER A 86 -1.68 10.56 5.96
CA SER A 86 -0.29 11.05 6.12
C SER A 86 0.74 9.94 6.39
N ARG A 87 0.29 8.77 6.86
CA ARG A 87 1.13 7.60 7.13
C ARG A 87 0.75 6.38 6.28
N THR A 88 -0.10 6.58 5.25
CA THR A 88 -0.49 5.54 4.30
C THR A 88 0.51 5.47 3.14
N ARG A 89 0.92 4.25 2.81
CA ARG A 89 1.70 3.84 1.65
C ARG A 89 0.80 2.91 0.80
N PRO A 90 0.07 3.45 -0.16
CA PRO A 90 -0.93 2.68 -0.89
C PRO A 90 -0.34 1.96 -2.11
N SER A 91 -0.98 0.88 -2.54
CA SER A 91 -0.88 0.34 -3.89
C SER A 91 -2.25 0.46 -4.57
N PRO A 92 -2.32 0.58 -5.91
CA PRO A 92 -3.60 0.62 -6.62
C PRO A 92 -4.15 -0.79 -6.86
N GLY A 93 -5.48 -0.91 -6.85
CA GLY A 93 -6.25 -2.08 -7.26
C GLY A 93 -7.00 -1.85 -8.58
N ASN A 94 -7.78 -2.82 -9.03
CA ASN A 94 -8.44 -2.69 -10.33
C ASN A 94 -9.55 -1.64 -10.32
N HIS A 95 -10.25 -1.45 -9.19
CA HIS A 95 -11.28 -0.42 -9.05
C HIS A 95 -10.69 0.99 -9.10
N ASP A 96 -9.45 1.18 -8.60
CA ASP A 96 -8.75 2.46 -8.73
C ASP A 96 -8.52 2.86 -10.21
N TYR A 97 -8.38 1.87 -11.10
CA TYR A 97 -8.15 2.04 -12.54
C TYR A 97 -9.43 2.18 -13.38
N HIS A 98 -10.61 2.19 -12.77
CA HIS A 98 -11.86 2.54 -13.48
C HIS A 98 -11.91 4.04 -13.86
N THR A 99 -11.05 4.86 -13.26
CA THR A 99 -10.71 6.19 -13.80
C THR A 99 -9.50 6.14 -14.74
N PRO A 100 -9.45 6.99 -15.79
CA PRO A 100 -8.30 7.03 -16.70
C PRO A 100 -6.98 7.24 -15.96
N GLY A 101 -6.08 6.26 -16.06
CA GLY A 101 -4.76 6.31 -15.40
C GLY A 101 -4.82 6.29 -13.87
N ALA A 102 -5.93 5.82 -13.28
CA ALA A 102 -6.18 5.88 -11.84
C ALA A 102 -6.05 7.29 -11.25
N SER A 103 -6.53 8.31 -11.98
CA SER A 103 -6.33 9.71 -11.62
C SER A 103 -6.88 10.05 -10.23
N GLY A 104 -8.04 9.48 -9.84
CA GLY A 104 -8.59 9.69 -8.50
C GLY A 104 -7.64 9.21 -7.40
N TYR A 105 -7.06 8.02 -7.57
CA TYR A 105 -6.09 7.43 -6.66
C TYR A 105 -4.80 8.27 -6.55
N PHE A 106 -4.21 8.66 -7.69
CA PHE A 106 -2.96 9.44 -7.67
C PHE A 106 -3.16 10.87 -7.18
N ASP A 107 -4.26 11.53 -7.55
CA ASP A 107 -4.59 12.87 -7.06
C ASP A 107 -4.87 12.85 -5.54
N TYR A 108 -5.55 11.80 -5.06
CA TYR A 108 -5.83 11.65 -3.64
C TYR A 108 -4.57 11.28 -2.84
N PHE A 109 -3.79 10.26 -3.20
CA PHE A 109 -2.63 9.89 -2.36
C PHE A 109 -1.37 10.73 -2.61
N GLY A 110 -1.29 11.43 -3.75
CA GLY A 110 -0.16 12.28 -4.10
C GLY A 110 1.17 11.52 -4.04
N THR A 111 2.20 12.15 -3.48
CA THR A 111 3.56 11.57 -3.40
C THR A 111 3.65 10.26 -2.62
N SER A 112 2.65 9.93 -1.77
CA SER A 112 2.64 8.65 -1.07
C SER A 112 2.41 7.46 -2.00
N ALA A 113 1.78 7.67 -3.17
CA ALA A 113 1.53 6.65 -4.18
C ALA A 113 2.69 6.48 -5.20
N GLY A 114 3.83 7.13 -4.95
CA GLY A 114 4.97 7.11 -5.87
C GLY A 114 4.81 8.03 -7.07
N ASP A 115 5.55 7.74 -8.14
CA ASP A 115 5.45 8.45 -9.42
C ASP A 115 4.15 8.02 -10.13
N PRO A 116 3.20 8.94 -10.41
CA PRO A 116 1.95 8.59 -11.10
C PRO A 116 2.14 8.09 -12.53
N ALA A 117 3.32 8.31 -13.15
CA ALA A 117 3.65 7.72 -14.44
C ALA A 117 4.01 6.23 -14.34
N GLN A 118 4.24 5.70 -13.13
CA GLN A 118 4.69 4.34 -12.87
C GLN A 118 3.70 3.55 -12.00
N GLY A 119 3.27 4.13 -10.87
CA GLY A 119 2.32 3.52 -9.93
C GLY A 119 2.90 2.45 -9.01
N TYR A 120 4.22 2.26 -9.02
CA TYR A 120 4.97 1.37 -8.13
C TYR A 120 6.15 2.13 -7.52
N TYR A 121 6.58 1.72 -6.34
CA TYR A 121 7.66 2.38 -5.59
C TYR A 121 8.19 1.48 -4.47
N SER A 122 9.32 1.86 -3.88
CA SER A 122 9.89 1.21 -2.70
C SER A 122 10.21 2.24 -1.62
N TYR A 123 10.32 1.79 -0.37
CA TYR A 123 10.70 2.62 0.77
C TYR A 123 11.29 1.76 1.89
N ASP A 124 12.11 2.39 2.73
CA ASP A 124 12.66 1.73 3.90
C ASP A 124 11.83 2.02 5.16
N LEU A 125 11.61 0.99 5.96
CA LEU A 125 10.89 1.06 7.22
C LEU A 125 11.67 0.28 8.30
N GLY A 126 12.47 1.01 9.08
CA GLY A 126 13.42 0.38 10.00
C GLY A 126 14.43 -0.45 9.23
N ALA A 127 14.57 -1.74 9.57
CA ALA A 127 15.43 -2.67 8.84
C ALA A 127 14.81 -3.19 7.52
N TRP A 128 13.53 -2.93 7.26
CA TRP A 128 12.81 -3.47 6.12
C TRP A 128 12.95 -2.60 4.89
N HIS A 129 13.26 -3.24 3.76
CA HIS A 129 12.99 -2.70 2.44
C HIS A 129 11.59 -3.15 2.01
N VAL A 130 10.69 -2.20 1.74
CA VAL A 130 9.29 -2.48 1.41
C VAL A 130 8.98 -2.02 0.00
N VAL A 131 8.34 -2.89 -0.78
CA VAL A 131 8.02 -2.66 -2.19
C VAL A 131 6.50 -2.64 -2.39
N ALA A 132 5.98 -1.57 -2.97
CA ALA A 132 4.60 -1.45 -3.44
C ALA A 132 4.57 -1.74 -4.94
N ILE A 133 3.93 -2.85 -5.33
CA ILE A 133 3.83 -3.28 -6.73
C ILE A 133 2.46 -2.90 -7.29
N ASN A 134 2.45 -2.40 -8.53
CA ASN A 134 1.25 -2.15 -9.29
C ASN A 134 0.87 -3.40 -10.09
N SER A 135 -0.12 -4.15 -9.58
CA SER A 135 -0.59 -5.37 -10.24
C SER A 135 -1.61 -5.13 -11.36
N ASN A 136 -1.87 -3.88 -11.75
CA ASN A 136 -2.84 -3.50 -12.80
C ASN A 136 -2.18 -3.13 -14.14
N ILE A 137 -0.85 -3.08 -14.18
CA ILE A 137 -0.07 -2.79 -15.38
C ILE A 137 0.70 -4.03 -15.84
N ASP A 138 1.52 -3.91 -16.90
CA ASP A 138 2.33 -5.03 -17.38
C ASP A 138 3.28 -5.54 -16.26
N VAL A 139 3.14 -6.82 -15.93
CA VAL A 139 3.95 -7.57 -14.96
C VAL A 139 4.79 -8.65 -15.63
N SER A 140 4.92 -8.61 -16.96
CA SER A 140 5.73 -9.55 -17.72
C SER A 140 7.23 -9.44 -17.39
N ALA A 141 7.99 -10.46 -17.79
CA ALA A 141 9.43 -10.56 -17.57
C ALA A 141 10.23 -9.34 -18.10
N ASN A 142 9.70 -8.66 -19.11
CA ASN A 142 10.34 -7.53 -19.76
C ASN A 142 9.65 -6.19 -19.44
N SER A 143 8.65 -6.18 -18.55
CA SER A 143 7.95 -4.96 -18.17
C SER A 143 8.92 -3.94 -17.54
N PRO A 144 8.69 -2.62 -17.74
CA PRO A 144 9.45 -1.59 -17.03
C PRO A 144 9.42 -1.78 -15.51
N GLN A 145 8.29 -2.22 -14.97
CA GLN A 145 8.13 -2.52 -13.55
C GLN A 145 9.06 -3.64 -13.08
N LEU A 146 9.16 -4.77 -13.80
CA LEU A 146 10.03 -5.86 -13.36
C LEU A 146 11.52 -5.52 -13.53
N GLN A 147 11.87 -4.75 -14.56
CA GLN A 147 13.24 -4.24 -14.72
C GLN A 147 13.61 -3.30 -13.58
N TRP A 148 12.71 -2.39 -13.21
CA TRP A 148 12.86 -1.52 -12.05
C TRP A 148 13.00 -2.33 -10.76
N LEU A 149 12.10 -3.28 -10.51
CA LEU A 149 12.13 -4.12 -9.31
C LEU A 149 13.44 -4.90 -9.17
N THR A 150 13.96 -5.41 -10.30
CA THR A 150 15.24 -6.12 -10.32
C THR A 150 16.39 -5.17 -9.90
N ALA A 151 16.39 -3.94 -10.41
CA ALA A 151 17.40 -2.95 -10.05
C ALA A 151 17.25 -2.45 -8.60
N ASP A 152 16.03 -2.25 -8.14
CA ASP A 152 15.68 -1.82 -6.78
C ASP A 152 16.14 -2.84 -5.74
N LEU A 153 15.82 -4.13 -5.94
CA LEU A 153 16.28 -5.20 -5.05
C LEU A 153 17.80 -5.41 -5.08
N ALA A 154 18.45 -5.16 -6.21
CA ALA A 154 19.91 -5.21 -6.31
C ALA A 154 20.59 -4.04 -5.56
N ALA A 155 19.95 -2.87 -5.54
CA ALA A 155 20.42 -1.69 -4.82
C ALA A 155 20.12 -1.76 -3.31
N ASN A 156 19.11 -2.52 -2.91
CA ASN A 156 18.65 -2.67 -1.53
C ASN A 156 18.76 -4.13 -1.06
N PRO A 157 19.99 -4.66 -0.81
CA PRO A 157 20.21 -6.07 -0.49
C PRO A 157 19.81 -6.45 0.97
N SER A 158 18.76 -5.83 1.52
CA SER A 158 18.27 -6.10 2.88
C SER A 158 17.75 -7.53 2.99
N ALA A 159 18.17 -8.25 4.03
CA ALA A 159 17.57 -9.56 4.33
C ALA A 159 16.08 -9.44 4.72
N CYS A 160 15.69 -8.27 5.21
CA CYS A 160 14.32 -7.92 5.55
C CYS A 160 13.67 -7.22 4.34
N THR A 161 13.06 -7.99 3.44
CA THR A 161 12.32 -7.45 2.29
C THR A 161 10.86 -7.90 2.33
N ALA A 162 9.93 -6.95 2.16
CA ALA A 162 8.50 -7.21 2.04
C ALA A 162 7.95 -6.57 0.77
N ALA A 163 6.93 -7.18 0.18
CA ALA A 163 6.23 -6.61 -0.97
C ALA A 163 4.72 -6.79 -0.81
N TYR A 164 3.95 -5.82 -1.29
CA TYR A 164 2.48 -5.86 -1.30
C TYR A 164 1.91 -5.30 -2.60
N TRP A 165 0.74 -5.82 -2.98
CA TRP A 165 -0.01 -5.46 -4.18
C TRP A 165 -1.44 -6.01 -4.09
N HIS A 166 -2.27 -5.70 -5.10
CA HIS A 166 -3.69 -6.05 -5.10
C HIS A 166 -4.00 -7.48 -5.54
N HIS A 167 -3.66 -7.87 -6.77
CA HIS A 167 -4.05 -9.19 -7.30
C HIS A 167 -3.21 -10.34 -6.70
N PRO A 168 -3.78 -11.25 -5.89
CA PRO A 168 -2.99 -12.26 -5.20
C PRO A 168 -2.35 -13.25 -6.16
N ARG A 169 -1.08 -13.60 -5.90
CA ARG A 169 -0.39 -14.67 -6.66
C ARG A 169 -0.96 -16.06 -6.33
N PHE A 170 -1.40 -16.24 -5.09
CA PHE A 170 -1.97 -17.48 -4.58
C PHE A 170 -3.25 -17.15 -3.79
N SER A 171 -4.37 -17.76 -4.15
CA SER A 171 -5.67 -17.65 -3.47
C SER A 171 -6.36 -19.01 -3.51
N SER A 172 -7.15 -19.36 -2.49
CA SER A 172 -7.80 -20.68 -2.33
C SER A 172 -9.31 -20.59 -2.15
#